data_AF-A0A7Y0X993-F1
#
_entry.id   AF-A0A7Y0X993-F1
#
_cell.length_a   1.000
_cell.length_b   1.000
_cell.length_c   1.000
_cell.angle_alpha   90.00
_cell.angle_beta   90.00
_cell.angle_gamma   90.00
#
_symmetry.space_group_name_H-M   'P 1'
#
loop_
_entity.id
_entity.type
_entity.pdbx_description
1 polymer ?
#
loop_
_entity_poly.entity_id
_entity_poly.type
_entity_poly.pdbx_seq_one_letter_code
_entity_poly.pdbx_strand_id
1 'polypeptide(L)'
;MADNKANVFDEISDQELETSIVDTLVDRYDEKESSSYLASSKKLLANSSSVLSSEQLQDIFKSNARYYSGVKQIETTLKHTVIYITPQLARDMLKFSRRGAINDNNKNRKLSKAKIRKYAEAMAKGQWCLTGEPLIFSDEGEILNGHHRLEASYESGAGFIAPVTYGVTDDLSFAHIDVGNMRSRSQVLEMAGVKVNANVLSRVAMLAKALEKTSNPYAFRGTQGTSFQPAEILAYVEENEELALSVHFVASVVKRHRLESQVSEAIYAFAHYLITQKLKETSLNDTLPMTPETYLTRIISSLGLASEDDIEYQVRNYLQSLVHESTSYSLLCKLSAIFKGWNMNLGIAVTGNKISVRRVARYKKDADGNKIQLPAAGNINEAFTIPCLPKGRTPKNIQKQGNVQLKSA
;
A
#
# COMPACT_ATOMS: atom_id res chain seq x y z
N MET A 1 -79.74 -4.28 -15.23
CA MET A 1 -78.83 -5.43 -15.07
C MET A 1 -77.49 -5.06 -15.68
N ALA A 2 -76.41 -5.26 -14.92
CA ALA A 2 -74.96 -5.27 -15.24
C ALA A 2 -74.40 -4.12 -16.11
N ASP A 3 -73.74 -3.10 -15.54
CA ASP A 3 -72.36 -3.06 -14.98
C ASP A 3 -71.30 -2.78 -16.05
N ASN A 4 -70.71 -1.57 -16.01
CA ASN A 4 -69.36 -1.34 -16.52
C ASN A 4 -68.74 -0.12 -15.83
N LYS A 5 -67.96 -0.39 -14.77
CA LYS A 5 -67.03 0.57 -14.16
C LYS A 5 -65.89 0.85 -15.14
N ALA A 6 -65.67 2.12 -15.48
CA ALA A 6 -64.39 2.60 -15.97
C ALA A 6 -63.91 3.69 -15.02
N ASN A 7 -62.86 3.36 -14.27
CA ASN A 7 -62.01 4.30 -13.53
C ASN A 7 -61.45 5.34 -14.50
N VAL A 8 -61.63 6.62 -14.21
CA VAL A 8 -60.74 7.68 -14.67
C VAL A 8 -60.37 8.47 -13.42
N PHE A 9 -59.21 8.14 -12.86
CA PHE A 9 -58.49 9.02 -11.94
C PHE A 9 -57.96 10.18 -12.79
N ASP A 10 -58.42 11.38 -12.47
CA ASP A 10 -58.00 12.63 -13.11
C ASP A 10 -56.62 13.01 -12.53
N GLU A 11 -55.55 12.55 -13.20
CA GLU A 11 -54.15 12.95 -12.94
C GLU A 11 -53.87 14.35 -13.52
N ILE A 12 -54.56 15.38 -13.03
CA ILE A 12 -54.29 16.77 -13.43
C ILE A 12 -54.34 17.66 -12.19
N SER A 13 -53.20 17.78 -11.50
CA SER A 13 -52.97 18.80 -10.45
C SER A 13 -51.51 18.86 -10.01
N ASP A 14 -50.78 17.74 -10.06
CA ASP A 14 -49.50 17.67 -9.35
C ASP A 14 -48.29 18.10 -10.18
N GLN A 15 -48.37 18.10 -11.52
CA GLN A 15 -47.23 18.51 -12.35
C GLN A 15 -46.94 20.02 -12.27
N GLU A 16 -47.96 20.89 -12.27
CA GLU A 16 -47.72 22.33 -12.16
C GLU A 16 -47.24 22.72 -10.76
N LEU A 17 -47.74 22.04 -9.72
CA LEU A 17 -47.29 22.24 -8.35
C LEU A 17 -45.89 21.68 -8.12
N GLU A 18 -45.57 20.49 -8.65
CA GLU A 18 -44.21 19.93 -8.62
C GLU A 18 -43.23 20.79 -9.41
N THR A 19 -43.61 21.28 -10.59
CA THR A 19 -42.74 22.16 -11.40
C THR A 19 -42.53 23.49 -10.68
N SER A 20 -43.58 24.08 -10.09
CA SER A 20 -43.47 25.30 -9.27
C SER A 20 -42.63 25.10 -8.00
N ILE A 21 -42.75 23.94 -7.33
CA ILE A 21 -41.94 23.60 -6.16
C ILE A 21 -40.48 23.37 -6.56
N VAL A 22 -40.24 22.68 -7.68
CA VAL A 22 -38.90 22.46 -8.22
C VAL A 22 -38.28 23.79 -8.65
N ASP A 23 -39.01 24.63 -9.38
CA ASP A 23 -38.54 25.96 -9.81
C ASP A 23 -38.29 26.87 -8.60
N THR A 24 -39.19 26.93 -7.61
CA THR A 24 -38.95 27.71 -6.38
C THR A 24 -37.90 27.11 -5.44
N LEU A 25 -37.55 25.83 -5.58
CA LEU A 25 -36.41 25.22 -4.89
C LEU A 25 -35.11 25.50 -5.63
N VAL A 26 -35.11 25.45 -6.96
CA VAL A 26 -33.98 25.81 -7.83
C VAL A 26 -33.67 27.30 -7.67
N ASP A 27 -34.69 28.17 -7.74
CA ASP A 27 -34.56 29.62 -7.50
C ASP A 27 -34.08 29.92 -6.08
N ARG A 28 -34.56 29.20 -5.05
CA ARG A 28 -34.04 29.35 -3.67
C ARG A 28 -32.57 28.92 -3.51
N TYR A 29 -32.10 28.00 -4.34
CA TYR A 29 -30.70 27.56 -4.35
C TYR A 29 -29.82 28.49 -5.19
N ASP A 30 -30.36 29.10 -6.26
CA ASP A 30 -29.66 30.07 -7.10
C ASP A 30 -29.63 31.49 -6.50
N GLU A 31 -30.59 31.86 -5.63
CA GLU A 31 -30.67 33.20 -5.03
C GLU A 31 -29.82 33.41 -3.76
N LYS A 32 -29.36 32.35 -3.09
CA LYS A 32 -28.31 32.49 -2.08
C LYS A 32 -26.96 32.35 -2.78
N GLU A 33 -26.10 33.36 -2.63
CA GLU A 33 -24.68 33.21 -2.96
C GLU A 33 -24.08 32.13 -2.06
N SER A 34 -24.20 30.86 -2.50
CA SER A 34 -23.61 29.72 -1.83
C SER A 34 -22.10 29.85 -1.95
N SER A 35 -21.45 30.02 -0.81
CA SER A 35 -20.00 29.90 -0.66
C SER A 35 -19.49 28.49 -0.93
N SER A 36 -20.39 27.49 -1.08
CA SER A 36 -20.03 26.10 -1.35
C SER A 36 -20.12 25.72 -2.83
N TYR A 37 -19.28 24.77 -3.26
CA TYR A 37 -19.21 24.21 -4.62
C TYR A 37 -18.81 25.23 -5.71
N LEU A 38 -17.94 26.18 -5.37
CA LEU A 38 -17.52 27.25 -6.27
C LEU A 38 -16.86 26.74 -7.56
N ALA A 39 -16.20 25.58 -7.50
CA ALA A 39 -15.59 24.92 -8.66
C ALA A 39 -16.61 24.53 -9.76
N SER A 40 -17.89 24.40 -9.41
CA SER A 40 -19.00 24.08 -10.34
C SER A 40 -19.85 25.30 -10.69
N SER A 41 -19.44 26.52 -10.31
CA SER A 41 -20.23 27.73 -10.50
C SER A 41 -20.39 28.11 -11.98
N LYS A 42 -21.64 28.04 -12.47
CA LYS A 42 -21.99 28.50 -13.82
C LYS A 42 -21.79 30.02 -13.97
N LYS A 43 -22.00 30.79 -12.89
CA LYS A 43 -21.79 32.25 -12.87
C LYS A 43 -20.32 32.61 -13.09
N LEU A 44 -19.39 31.95 -12.38
CA LEU A 44 -17.95 32.16 -12.59
C LEU A 44 -17.53 31.79 -14.02
N LEU A 45 -18.09 30.72 -14.57
CA LEU A 45 -17.81 30.28 -15.95
C LEU A 45 -18.38 31.23 -17.01
N ALA A 46 -19.55 31.82 -16.78
CA ALA A 46 -20.20 32.76 -17.68
C ALA A 46 -19.49 34.13 -17.67
N ASN A 47 -19.01 34.57 -16.51
CA ASN A 47 -18.28 35.83 -16.37
C ASN A 47 -16.83 35.75 -16.90
N SER A 48 -16.30 34.54 -17.12
CA SER A 48 -15.00 34.34 -17.75
C SER A 48 -15.05 34.73 -19.24
N SER A 49 -14.34 35.82 -19.55
CA SER A 49 -14.16 36.36 -20.90
C SER A 49 -12.75 36.09 -21.46
N SER A 50 -11.82 35.61 -20.64
CA SER A 50 -10.43 35.35 -21.02
C SER A 50 -10.16 33.85 -21.27
N VAL A 51 -9.24 33.60 -22.20
CA VAL A 51 -8.74 32.27 -22.57
C VAL A 51 -7.23 32.28 -22.32
N LEU A 52 -6.66 31.14 -21.96
CA LEU A 52 -5.20 31.02 -21.82
C LEU A 52 -4.50 31.38 -23.14
N SER A 53 -3.44 32.17 -23.05
CA SER A 53 -2.59 32.51 -24.18
C SER A 53 -1.88 31.27 -24.74
N SER A 54 -1.45 31.33 -26.00
CA SER A 54 -0.69 30.24 -26.64
C SER A 54 0.60 29.91 -25.89
N GLU A 55 1.26 30.90 -25.30
CA GLU A 55 2.45 30.72 -24.47
C GLU A 55 2.12 29.93 -23.20
N GLN A 56 1.07 30.31 -22.48
CA GLN A 56 0.61 29.58 -21.28
C GLN A 56 0.19 28.14 -21.62
N LEU A 57 -0.51 27.93 -22.75
CA LEU A 57 -0.87 26.60 -23.23
C LEU A 57 0.38 25.76 -23.52
N GLN A 58 1.38 26.34 -24.16
CA GLN A 58 2.66 25.68 -24.42
C GLN A 58 3.42 25.38 -23.13
N ASP A 59 3.36 26.25 -22.14
CA ASP A 59 4.02 26.03 -20.87
C ASP A 59 3.39 24.89 -20.07
N ILE A 60 2.07 24.80 -20.07
CA ILE A 60 1.31 23.79 -19.34
C ILE A 60 1.30 22.44 -20.08
N PHE A 61 0.97 22.44 -21.37
CA PHE A 61 0.71 21.22 -22.15
C PHE A 61 1.86 20.81 -23.08
N LYS A 62 2.92 21.62 -23.19
CA LYS A 62 4.11 21.36 -24.01
C LYS A 62 3.73 21.02 -25.45
N SER A 63 4.36 20.01 -26.07
CA SER A 63 4.09 19.60 -27.46
C SER A 63 2.62 19.27 -27.73
N ASN A 64 1.83 18.98 -26.70
CA ASN A 64 0.41 18.66 -26.83
C ASN A 64 -0.49 19.90 -26.84
N ALA A 65 0.03 21.12 -26.59
CA ALA A 65 -0.75 22.37 -26.58
C ALA A 65 -1.57 22.57 -27.86
N ARG A 66 -1.07 22.10 -29.00
CA ARG A 66 -1.77 22.13 -30.31
C ARG A 66 -3.14 21.46 -30.31
N TYR A 67 -3.41 20.56 -29.35
CA TYR A 67 -4.69 19.86 -29.22
C TYR A 67 -5.67 20.55 -28.27
N TYR A 68 -5.25 21.60 -27.56
CA TYR A 68 -6.05 22.27 -26.53
C TYR A 68 -6.31 23.73 -26.92
N SER A 69 -7.40 23.97 -27.65
CA SER A 69 -7.85 25.32 -28.02
C SER A 69 -9.02 25.78 -27.14
N GLY A 70 -9.11 27.08 -26.87
CA GLY A 70 -10.28 27.66 -26.17
C GLY A 70 -10.35 27.35 -24.68
N VAL A 71 -9.22 27.03 -24.04
CA VAL A 71 -9.16 26.78 -22.58
C VAL A 71 -9.44 28.07 -21.81
N LYS A 72 -10.65 28.20 -21.28
CA LYS A 72 -11.07 29.37 -20.50
C LYS A 72 -10.23 29.56 -19.24
N GLN A 73 -9.87 30.80 -18.96
CA GLN A 73 -9.25 31.21 -17.71
C GLN A 73 -10.34 31.76 -16.78
N ILE A 74 -10.44 31.20 -15.57
CA ILE A 74 -11.43 31.62 -14.56
C ILE A 74 -10.72 32.45 -13.50
N GLU A 75 -11.20 33.66 -13.25
CA GLU A 75 -10.73 34.47 -12.13
C GLU A 75 -11.41 33.99 -10.84
N THR A 76 -10.61 33.68 -9.83
CA THR A 76 -11.07 33.24 -8.51
C THR A 76 -10.22 33.91 -7.43
N THR A 77 -10.61 33.73 -6.17
CA THR A 77 -9.83 34.17 -5.01
C THR A 77 -8.55 33.36 -4.79
N LEU A 78 -8.42 32.20 -5.44
CA LEU A 78 -7.27 31.31 -5.29
C LEU A 78 -6.00 31.94 -5.86
N LYS A 79 -4.96 31.93 -5.06
CA LYS A 79 -3.62 32.40 -5.42
C LYS A 79 -2.60 31.30 -5.15
N HIS A 80 -1.51 31.32 -5.90
CA HIS A 80 -0.45 30.32 -5.81
C HIS A 80 0.93 30.97 -5.70
N THR A 81 1.81 30.38 -4.89
CA THR A 81 3.23 30.76 -4.79
C THR A 81 4.08 29.57 -4.38
N VAL A 82 5.40 29.65 -4.48
CA VAL A 82 6.33 28.61 -4.00
C VAL A 82 7.24 29.26 -2.96
N ILE A 83 7.31 28.67 -1.77
CA ILE A 83 8.13 29.21 -0.66
C ILE A 83 9.04 28.15 -0.06
N TYR A 84 10.16 28.60 0.50
CA TYR A 84 10.99 27.79 1.38
C TYR A 84 10.51 27.90 2.83
N ILE A 85 10.24 26.75 3.44
CA ILE A 85 9.70 26.65 4.79
C ILE A 85 10.80 26.19 5.71
N THR A 86 11.26 27.08 6.58
CA THR A 86 12.20 26.73 7.66
C THR A 86 11.48 25.94 8.76
N PRO A 87 12.20 25.15 9.57
CA PRO A 87 11.60 24.47 10.73
C PRO A 87 10.92 25.46 11.70
N GLN A 88 11.50 26.65 11.81
CA GLN A 88 10.99 27.77 12.59
C GLN A 88 9.65 28.27 12.04
N LEU A 89 9.60 28.56 10.74
CA LEU A 89 8.36 28.97 10.07
C LEU A 89 7.29 27.87 10.17
N ALA A 90 7.65 26.60 10.01
CA ALA A 90 6.72 25.48 10.12
C ALA A 90 6.06 25.40 11.50
N ARG A 91 6.85 25.57 12.57
CA ARG A 91 6.33 25.64 13.94
C ARG A 91 5.36 26.81 14.11
N ASP A 92 5.73 27.99 13.63
CA ASP A 92 4.92 29.19 13.81
C ASP A 92 3.61 29.08 13.01
N MET A 93 3.67 28.57 11.78
CA MET A 93 2.49 28.23 10.97
C MET A 93 1.53 27.31 11.75
N LEU A 94 2.02 26.21 12.33
CA LEU A 94 1.21 25.30 13.13
C LEU A 94 0.67 25.93 14.43
N LYS A 95 1.44 26.83 15.04
CA LYS A 95 1.04 27.55 16.26
C LYS A 95 -0.12 28.50 16.00
N PHE A 96 -0.07 29.27 14.92
CA PHE A 96 -1.07 30.29 14.59
C PHE A 96 -2.26 29.74 13.81
N SER A 97 -2.15 28.55 13.23
CA SER A 97 -3.20 27.91 12.43
C SER A 97 -4.06 26.88 13.20
N ARG A 98 -4.24 27.03 14.50
CA ARG A 98 -5.05 26.06 15.26
C ARG A 98 -6.53 26.26 14.93
N ARG A 99 -7.11 25.41 14.08
CA ARG A 99 -8.57 25.22 13.98
C ARG A 99 -9.14 24.96 15.38
N GLY A 100 -9.96 25.90 15.87
CA GLY A 100 -10.39 26.03 17.27
C GLY A 100 -9.84 27.26 18.01
N ALA A 101 -8.97 28.07 17.40
CA ALA A 101 -8.64 29.43 17.87
C ALA A 101 -9.28 30.52 16.99
N ILE A 102 -9.65 30.17 15.75
CA ILE A 102 -10.30 31.05 14.77
C ILE A 102 -11.71 30.53 14.44
N ASN A 103 -11.89 29.21 14.26
CA ASN A 103 -13.20 28.59 14.04
C ASN A 103 -13.47 27.44 15.04
N ASP A 104 -14.40 27.63 15.98
CA ASP A 104 -14.74 26.67 17.05
C ASP A 104 -15.55 25.46 16.58
N ASN A 105 -16.16 25.55 15.40
CA ASN A 105 -17.12 24.55 14.90
C ASN A 105 -16.43 23.36 14.20
N ASN A 106 -15.17 23.49 13.78
CA ASN A 106 -14.46 22.49 12.98
C ASN A 106 -13.10 22.11 13.60
N LYS A 107 -12.86 20.80 13.79
CA LYS A 107 -11.60 20.28 14.34
C LYS A 107 -10.74 19.66 13.25
N ASN A 108 -9.44 19.95 13.28
CA ASN A 108 -8.47 19.28 12.43
C ASN A 108 -8.39 17.78 12.72
N ARG A 109 -8.13 17.00 11.66
CA ARG A 109 -7.88 15.55 11.78
C ARG A 109 -6.70 15.31 12.72
N LYS A 110 -6.83 14.29 13.58
CA LYS A 110 -5.72 13.82 14.43
C LYS A 110 -4.50 13.46 13.58
N LEU A 111 -3.35 14.05 13.90
CA LEU A 111 -2.10 13.78 13.19
C LEU A 111 -1.59 12.35 13.48
N SER A 112 -1.01 11.71 12.46
CA SER A 112 -0.40 10.40 12.59
C SER A 112 1.09 10.55 12.87
N LYS A 113 1.53 10.26 14.10
CA LYS A 113 2.95 10.29 14.50
C LYS A 113 3.82 9.42 13.59
N ALA A 114 3.31 8.26 13.14
CA ALA A 114 4.03 7.39 12.24
C ALA A 114 4.28 8.03 10.86
N LYS A 115 3.32 8.82 10.36
CA LYS A 115 3.45 9.55 9.08
C LYS A 115 4.43 10.71 9.23
N ILE A 116 4.32 11.46 10.33
CA ILE A 116 5.21 12.60 10.64
C ILE A 116 6.66 12.13 10.74
N ARG A 117 6.94 11.13 11.60
CA ARG A 117 8.30 10.59 11.77
C ARG A 117 8.91 10.16 10.44
N LYS A 118 8.12 9.54 9.57
CA LYS A 118 8.58 9.07 8.27
C LYS A 118 8.90 10.21 7.30
N TYR A 119 8.11 11.27 7.32
CA TYR A 119 8.39 12.49 6.56
C TYR A 119 9.63 13.19 7.11
N ALA A 120 9.76 13.27 8.44
CA ALA A 120 10.90 13.85 9.11
C ALA A 120 12.20 13.12 8.74
N GLU A 121 12.18 11.78 8.74
CA GLU A 121 13.32 10.95 8.30
C GLU A 121 13.70 11.22 6.83
N ALA A 122 12.74 11.42 5.93
CA ALA A 122 13.01 11.74 4.52
C ALA A 122 13.58 13.15 4.35
N MET A 123 13.03 14.15 5.07
CA MET A 123 13.54 15.52 5.07
C MET A 123 14.96 15.60 5.63
N ALA A 124 15.22 14.94 6.77
CA ALA A 124 16.55 14.90 7.39
C ALA A 124 17.61 14.26 6.49
N LYS A 125 17.22 13.31 5.63
CA LYS A 125 18.11 12.65 4.66
C LYS A 125 18.28 13.41 3.34
N GLY A 126 17.61 14.56 3.17
CA GLY A 126 17.59 15.28 1.88
C GLY A 126 16.84 14.53 0.78
N GLN A 127 15.98 13.56 1.13
CA GLN A 127 15.21 12.72 0.21
C GLN A 127 13.76 13.23 0.08
N TRP A 128 13.51 14.49 0.39
CA TRP A 128 12.19 15.11 0.28
C TRP A 128 12.00 15.76 -1.10
N CYS A 129 11.07 15.23 -1.89
CA CYS A 129 10.84 15.72 -3.24
C CYS A 129 9.96 16.98 -3.26
N LEU A 130 10.24 17.91 -4.17
CA LEU A 130 9.32 18.98 -4.53
C LEU A 130 8.14 18.37 -5.30
N THR A 131 7.03 18.12 -4.60
CA THR A 131 5.80 17.63 -5.21
C THR A 131 4.92 18.79 -5.63
N GLY A 132 4.02 18.55 -6.61
CA GLY A 132 2.95 19.50 -6.95
C GLY A 132 1.84 19.57 -5.91
N GLU A 133 2.00 18.97 -4.72
CA GLU A 133 1.00 18.98 -3.66
C GLU A 133 1.19 20.23 -2.79
N PRO A 134 0.26 21.21 -2.82
CA PRO A 134 0.46 22.46 -2.09
C PRO A 134 0.22 22.32 -0.59
N LEU A 135 0.74 23.27 0.19
CA LEU A 135 0.10 23.68 1.45
C LEU A 135 -1.11 24.53 1.09
N ILE A 136 -2.26 24.26 1.71
CA ILE A 136 -3.51 24.93 1.38
C ILE A 136 -3.95 25.77 2.57
N PHE A 137 -4.28 27.04 2.33
CA PHE A 137 -4.75 27.99 3.34
C PHE A 137 -6.15 28.51 2.98
N SER A 138 -7.02 28.66 3.98
CA SER A 138 -8.28 29.40 3.84
C SER A 138 -8.01 30.88 3.60
N ASP A 139 -9.05 31.63 3.26
CA ASP A 139 -8.99 33.09 3.16
C ASP A 139 -8.74 33.77 4.51
N GLU A 140 -9.11 33.15 5.65
CA GLU A 140 -8.74 33.63 6.99
C GLU A 140 -7.33 33.22 7.44
N GLY A 141 -6.60 32.49 6.59
CA GLY A 141 -5.24 32.03 6.87
C GLY A 141 -5.15 30.74 7.69
N GLU A 142 -6.25 29.97 7.80
CA GLU A 142 -6.19 28.64 8.39
C GLU A 142 -5.55 27.63 7.43
N ILE A 143 -4.62 26.81 7.93
CA ILE A 143 -4.07 25.67 7.19
C ILE A 143 -5.16 24.61 7.04
N LEU A 144 -5.54 24.36 5.80
CA LEU A 144 -6.48 23.31 5.40
C LEU A 144 -5.73 22.02 5.04
N ASN A 145 -4.53 22.13 4.46
CA ASN A 145 -3.70 20.98 4.10
C ASN A 145 -2.21 21.19 4.42
N GLY A 146 -1.52 20.10 4.78
CA GLY A 146 -0.07 20.07 4.91
C GLY A 146 0.47 19.98 6.34
N HIS A 147 -0.40 19.83 7.34
CA HIS A 147 -0.02 19.69 8.75
C HIS A 147 1.07 18.63 9.00
N HIS A 148 0.98 17.44 8.39
CA HIS A 148 2.02 16.40 8.56
C HIS A 148 3.38 16.82 8.03
N ARG A 149 3.42 17.64 6.97
CA ARG A 149 4.67 18.11 6.34
C ARG A 149 5.32 19.20 7.19
N LEU A 150 4.51 20.12 7.72
CA LEU A 150 4.98 21.15 8.65
C LEU A 150 5.52 20.54 9.95
N GLU A 151 4.78 19.60 10.55
CA GLU A 151 5.22 18.94 11.78
C GLU A 151 6.51 18.13 11.53
N ALA A 152 6.61 17.48 10.38
CA ALA A 152 7.81 16.71 10.01
C ALA A 152 9.04 17.61 9.79
N SER A 153 8.87 18.79 9.21
CA SER A 153 9.95 19.78 9.07
C SER A 153 10.42 20.26 10.44
N TYR A 154 9.49 20.52 11.35
CA TYR A 154 9.83 20.89 12.71
C TYR A 154 10.52 19.75 13.47
N GLU A 155 10.01 18.51 13.39
CA GLU A 155 10.60 17.34 14.05
C GLU A 155 11.99 16.97 13.50
N SER A 156 12.22 17.13 12.19
CA SER A 156 13.50 16.81 11.54
C SER A 156 14.56 17.88 11.70
N GLY A 157 14.17 19.12 12.00
CA GLY A 157 15.07 20.28 11.95
C GLY A 157 15.48 20.66 10.51
N ALA A 158 14.86 20.08 9.48
CA ALA A 158 15.15 20.36 8.07
C ALA A 158 14.00 21.15 7.43
N GLY A 159 14.34 22.23 6.72
CA GLY A 159 13.38 23.00 5.93
C GLY A 159 13.07 22.33 4.59
N PHE A 160 11.96 22.71 3.96
CA PHE A 160 11.54 22.16 2.66
C PHE A 160 10.90 23.23 1.77
N ILE A 161 10.94 23.02 0.45
CA ILE A 161 10.26 23.87 -0.53
C ILE A 161 8.88 23.27 -0.80
N ALA A 162 7.84 24.12 -0.83
CA ALA A 162 6.50 23.68 -1.20
C ALA A 162 5.73 24.75 -1.97
N PRO A 163 4.87 24.32 -2.93
CA PRO A 163 3.83 25.21 -3.42
C PRO A 163 2.83 25.53 -2.31
N VAL A 164 2.28 26.73 -2.35
CA VAL A 164 1.28 27.26 -1.43
C VAL A 164 0.11 27.74 -2.26
N THR A 165 -1.07 27.26 -1.93
CA THR A 165 -2.35 27.75 -2.46
C THR A 165 -3.11 28.41 -1.31
N TYR A 166 -3.57 29.64 -1.50
CA TYR A 166 -4.24 30.41 -0.45
C TYR A 166 -5.43 31.22 -1.00
N GLY A 167 -6.31 31.69 -0.11
CA GLY A 167 -7.55 32.35 -0.49
C GLY A 167 -8.71 31.39 -0.78
N VAL A 168 -8.71 30.21 -0.15
CA VAL A 168 -9.82 29.24 -0.29
C VAL A 168 -11.02 29.73 0.51
N THR A 169 -12.06 30.17 -0.19
CA THR A 169 -13.33 30.67 0.38
C THR A 169 -14.45 29.64 0.34
N ASP A 170 -14.21 28.44 -0.22
CA ASP A 170 -15.23 27.40 -0.32
C ASP A 170 -15.36 26.62 0.99
N ASP A 171 -16.50 26.76 1.66
CA ASP A 171 -16.77 26.21 2.99
C ASP A 171 -16.67 24.68 3.03
N LEU A 172 -16.92 23.98 1.92
CA LEU A 172 -16.82 22.51 1.85
C LEU A 172 -15.45 22.02 1.38
N SER A 173 -14.54 22.92 0.98
CA SER A 173 -13.22 22.55 0.48
C SER A 173 -12.47 21.64 1.47
N PHE A 174 -12.55 21.94 2.77
CA PHE A 174 -11.86 21.14 3.79
C PHE A 174 -12.34 19.68 3.86
N ALA A 175 -13.61 19.42 3.52
CA ALA A 175 -14.19 18.09 3.54
C ALA A 175 -13.77 17.24 2.33
N HIS A 176 -13.25 17.87 1.28
CA HIS A 176 -12.83 17.23 0.02
C HIS A 176 -11.30 17.17 -0.17
N ILE A 177 -10.54 17.88 0.67
CA ILE A 177 -9.07 17.78 0.72
C ILE A 177 -8.64 16.38 1.19
N ASP A 178 -7.68 15.78 0.49
CA ASP A 178 -7.12 14.45 0.76
C ASP A 178 -8.15 13.29 0.68
N VAL A 179 -9.29 13.47 0.00
CA VAL A 179 -10.34 12.43 -0.19
C VAL A 179 -10.03 11.50 -1.40
N GLY A 180 -8.76 11.35 -1.75
CA GLY A 180 -8.29 10.48 -2.84
C GLY A 180 -7.63 9.19 -2.34
N ASN A 181 -7.63 8.16 -3.19
CA ASN A 181 -6.81 6.98 -2.94
C ASN A 181 -5.32 7.34 -2.99
N MET A 182 -4.60 7.06 -1.89
CA MET A 182 -3.14 7.15 -1.90
C MET A 182 -2.57 6.18 -2.94
N ARG A 183 -1.60 6.65 -3.75
CA ARG A 183 -0.89 5.77 -4.70
C ARG A 183 -0.28 4.59 -3.95
N SER A 184 -0.61 3.38 -4.39
CA SER A 184 -0.02 2.15 -3.86
C SER A 184 1.44 2.01 -4.30
N ARG A 185 2.20 1.12 -3.66
CA ARG A 185 3.57 0.78 -4.06
C ARG A 185 3.60 0.22 -5.48
N SER A 186 2.66 -0.65 -5.83
CA SER A 186 2.55 -1.23 -7.16
C SER A 186 2.20 -0.19 -8.21
N GLN A 187 1.29 0.74 -7.92
CA GLN A 187 0.97 1.85 -8.83
C GLN A 187 2.19 2.73 -9.08
N VAL A 188 3.01 3.01 -8.06
CA VAL A 188 4.27 3.76 -8.25
C VAL A 188 5.25 2.98 -9.13
N LEU A 189 5.38 1.66 -8.95
CA LEU A 189 6.23 0.82 -9.81
C LEU A 189 5.72 0.77 -11.26
N GLU A 190 4.40 0.69 -11.48
CA GLU A 190 3.79 0.76 -12.82
C GLU A 190 4.08 2.10 -13.49
N MET A 191 3.90 3.20 -12.75
CA MET A 191 4.21 4.55 -13.22
C MET A 191 5.70 4.74 -13.53
N ALA A 192 6.58 4.00 -12.85
CA ALA A 192 8.02 3.99 -13.12
C ALA A 192 8.42 3.12 -14.34
N GLY A 193 7.47 2.48 -15.03
CA GLY A 193 7.73 1.72 -16.25
C GLY A 193 8.18 0.27 -16.03
N VAL A 194 7.93 -0.30 -14.85
CA VAL A 194 8.24 -1.71 -14.55
C VAL A 194 7.49 -2.64 -15.52
N LYS A 195 8.24 -3.52 -16.21
CA LYS A 195 7.72 -4.44 -17.25
C LYS A 195 7.19 -5.78 -16.73
N VAL A 196 7.34 -6.06 -15.43
CA VAL A 196 6.81 -7.24 -14.76
C VAL A 196 5.58 -6.89 -13.91
N ASN A 197 4.85 -7.88 -13.39
CA ASN A 197 3.69 -7.62 -12.54
C ASN A 197 4.09 -6.84 -11.28
N ALA A 198 3.72 -5.55 -11.24
CA ALA A 198 4.12 -4.63 -10.18
C ALA A 198 3.54 -4.98 -8.81
N ASN A 199 2.37 -5.62 -8.74
CA ASN A 199 1.81 -6.13 -7.49
C ASN A 199 2.66 -7.26 -6.91
N VAL A 200 3.11 -8.18 -7.77
CA VAL A 200 4.00 -9.28 -7.37
C VAL A 200 5.36 -8.71 -6.95
N LEU A 201 5.96 -7.85 -7.77
CA LEU A 201 7.24 -7.22 -7.48
C LEU A 201 7.24 -6.42 -6.18
N SER A 202 6.20 -5.61 -5.94
CA SER A 202 6.04 -4.89 -4.68
C SER A 202 6.00 -5.83 -3.48
N ARG A 203 5.30 -6.97 -3.56
CA ARG A 203 5.24 -7.93 -2.44
C ARG A 203 6.58 -8.60 -2.19
N VAL A 204 7.31 -8.97 -3.25
CA VAL A 204 8.64 -9.57 -3.15
C VAL A 204 9.63 -8.58 -2.53
N ALA A 205 9.65 -7.34 -3.02
CA ALA A 205 10.49 -6.25 -2.49
C ALA A 205 10.21 -5.99 -0.99
N MET A 206 8.94 -5.97 -0.59
CA MET A 206 8.58 -5.80 0.82
C MET A 206 9.07 -6.96 1.70
N LEU A 207 9.00 -8.21 1.22
CA LEU A 207 9.50 -9.36 1.96
C LEU A 207 11.02 -9.36 2.10
N ALA A 208 11.73 -9.05 1.01
CA ALA A 208 13.19 -8.96 0.99
C ALA A 208 13.70 -7.86 1.92
N LYS A 209 13.16 -6.65 1.79
CA LYS A 209 13.52 -5.52 2.66
C LYS A 209 13.16 -5.76 4.13
N ALA A 210 12.03 -6.44 4.40
CA ALA A 210 11.66 -6.82 5.77
C ALA A 210 12.62 -7.86 6.37
N LEU A 211 13.10 -8.81 5.56
CA LEU A 211 14.09 -9.80 5.97
C LEU A 211 15.43 -9.13 6.28
N GLU A 212 15.90 -8.20 5.44
CA GLU A 212 17.14 -7.43 5.68
C GLU A 212 17.08 -6.60 6.97
N LYS A 213 15.93 -5.97 7.26
CA LYS A 213 15.73 -5.23 8.52
C LYS A 213 15.63 -6.14 9.75
N THR A 214 15.55 -7.46 9.59
CA THR A 214 15.46 -8.41 10.71
C THR A 214 16.85 -8.79 11.20
N SER A 215 17.26 -8.30 12.38
CA SER A 215 18.62 -8.52 12.93
C SER A 215 19.02 -10.00 13.06
N ASN A 216 18.06 -10.87 13.38
CA ASN A 216 18.25 -12.32 13.34
C ASN A 216 17.35 -12.91 12.24
N PRO A 217 17.89 -13.37 11.10
CA PRO A 217 17.09 -13.85 9.97
C PRO A 217 16.22 -15.07 10.34
N TYR A 218 16.65 -15.92 11.28
CA TYR A 218 15.85 -17.04 11.79
C TYR A 218 14.60 -16.58 12.59
N ALA A 219 14.56 -15.31 13.00
CA ALA A 219 13.43 -14.66 13.65
C ALA A 219 12.50 -13.92 12.68
N PHE A 220 12.72 -13.99 11.37
CA PHE A 220 11.87 -13.32 10.37
C PHE A 220 10.41 -13.80 10.43
N ARG A 221 9.46 -12.86 10.51
CA ARG A 221 8.01 -13.16 10.59
C ARG A 221 7.18 -12.45 9.52
N GLY A 222 7.77 -12.24 8.34
CA GLY A 222 7.11 -11.59 7.21
C GLY A 222 7.15 -10.07 7.35
N THR A 223 6.18 -9.38 6.76
CA THR A 223 6.10 -7.91 6.74
C THR A 223 5.32 -7.32 7.91
N GLN A 224 4.90 -8.14 8.88
CA GLN A 224 4.13 -7.68 10.03
C GLN A 224 4.96 -6.71 10.88
N GLY A 225 4.38 -5.55 11.24
CA GLY A 225 5.09 -4.50 11.96
C GLY A 225 6.03 -3.65 11.11
N THR A 226 6.12 -3.88 9.80
CA THR A 226 6.89 -3.05 8.87
C THR A 226 5.98 -2.06 8.11
N SER A 227 6.52 -0.89 7.75
CA SER A 227 5.78 0.13 6.97
C SER A 227 6.69 0.85 5.98
N PHE A 228 6.76 0.36 4.74
CA PHE A 228 7.64 0.91 3.69
C PHE A 228 6.94 1.95 2.82
N GLN A 229 7.58 3.04 2.42
CA GLN A 229 6.91 4.04 1.54
C GLN A 229 6.88 3.54 0.08
N PRO A 230 5.93 3.99 -0.79
CA PRO A 230 6.01 3.71 -2.22
C PRO A 230 7.36 4.07 -2.85
N ALA A 231 7.88 5.27 -2.56
CA ALA A 231 9.21 5.69 -3.02
C ALA A 231 10.35 4.83 -2.44
N GLU A 232 10.25 4.40 -1.17
CA GLU A 232 11.25 3.53 -0.53
C GLU A 232 11.29 2.13 -1.18
N ILE A 233 10.15 1.65 -1.68
CA ILE A 233 10.08 0.37 -2.41
C ILE A 233 10.55 0.54 -3.86
N LEU A 234 10.24 1.67 -4.50
CA LEU A 234 10.76 1.99 -5.82
C LEU A 234 12.29 2.00 -5.81
N ALA A 235 12.90 2.79 -4.93
CA ALA A 235 14.36 2.86 -4.79
C ALA A 235 14.98 1.48 -4.50
N TYR A 236 14.35 0.70 -3.62
CA TYR A 236 14.83 -0.65 -3.32
C TYR A 236 14.75 -1.60 -4.53
N VAL A 237 13.72 -1.48 -5.37
CA VAL A 237 13.60 -2.27 -6.61
C VAL A 237 14.65 -1.84 -7.63
N GLU A 238 14.91 -0.54 -7.77
CA GLU A 238 15.95 0.01 -8.66
C GLU A 238 17.35 -0.46 -8.24
N GLU A 239 17.63 -0.54 -6.94
CA GLU A 239 18.88 -1.06 -6.39
C GLU A 239 19.01 -2.59 -6.49
N ASN A 240 17.89 -3.31 -6.72
CA ASN A 240 17.83 -4.77 -6.67
C ASN A 240 17.08 -5.36 -7.89
N GLU A 241 17.61 -5.13 -9.09
CA GLU A 241 17.02 -5.59 -10.36
C GLU A 241 16.73 -7.11 -10.40
N GLU A 242 17.48 -7.90 -9.61
CA GLU A 242 17.30 -9.35 -9.48
C GLU A 242 15.93 -9.78 -8.93
N LEU A 243 15.27 -8.89 -8.19
CA LEU A 243 13.87 -9.08 -7.77
C LEU A 243 12.97 -9.21 -9.01
N ALA A 244 13.16 -8.32 -9.99
CA ALA A 244 12.37 -8.32 -11.22
C ALA A 244 12.67 -9.55 -12.08
N LEU A 245 13.93 -9.99 -12.15
CA LEU A 245 14.31 -11.24 -12.83
C LEU A 245 13.61 -12.46 -12.22
N SER A 246 13.57 -12.54 -10.89
CA SER A 246 12.88 -13.61 -10.16
C SER A 246 11.38 -13.59 -10.40
N VAL A 247 10.76 -12.41 -10.41
CA VAL A 247 9.34 -12.24 -10.76
C VAL A 247 9.07 -12.66 -12.20
N HIS A 248 9.91 -12.25 -13.15
CA HIS A 248 9.76 -12.61 -14.56
C HIS A 248 9.84 -14.13 -14.78
N PHE A 249 10.87 -14.77 -14.23
CA PHE A 249 11.05 -16.22 -14.30
C PHE A 249 9.80 -16.95 -13.76
N VAL A 250 9.38 -16.64 -12.53
CA VAL A 250 8.24 -17.30 -11.90
C VAL A 250 6.95 -17.05 -12.67
N ALA A 251 6.71 -15.82 -13.14
CA ALA A 251 5.54 -15.51 -13.97
C ALA A 251 5.52 -16.37 -15.25
N SER A 252 6.67 -16.61 -15.89
CA SER A 252 6.76 -17.45 -17.08
C SER A 252 6.38 -18.91 -16.82
N VAL A 253 6.76 -19.46 -15.65
CA VAL A 253 6.45 -20.85 -15.27
C VAL A 253 5.00 -20.98 -14.81
N VAL A 254 4.55 -20.09 -13.91
CA VAL A 254 3.18 -20.10 -13.37
C VAL A 254 2.15 -19.86 -14.47
N LYS A 255 2.46 -19.02 -15.48
CA LYS A 255 1.57 -18.82 -16.63
C LYS A 255 1.33 -20.13 -17.41
N ARG A 256 2.35 -20.98 -17.55
CA ARG A 256 2.24 -22.28 -18.26
C ARG A 256 1.58 -23.36 -17.39
N HIS A 257 1.77 -23.30 -16.08
CA HIS A 257 1.34 -24.32 -15.11
C HIS A 257 0.41 -23.75 -14.03
N ARG A 258 -0.58 -22.97 -14.47
CA ARG A 258 -1.43 -22.19 -13.56
C ARG A 258 -2.30 -23.08 -12.67
N LEU A 259 -2.79 -24.19 -13.21
CA LEU A 259 -3.68 -25.11 -12.50
C LEU A 259 -2.93 -25.97 -11.49
N GLU A 260 -1.65 -26.21 -11.76
CA GLU A 260 -0.75 -26.99 -10.93
C GLU A 260 -0.12 -26.14 -9.82
N SER A 261 -0.15 -24.81 -9.93
CA SER A 261 0.49 -23.91 -8.98
C SER A 261 -0.14 -23.97 -7.59
N GLN A 262 0.65 -24.37 -6.59
CA GLN A 262 0.20 -24.55 -5.21
C GLN A 262 0.17 -23.26 -4.36
N VAL A 263 0.95 -22.24 -4.75
CA VAL A 263 1.04 -20.97 -4.00
C VAL A 263 1.08 -19.77 -4.95
N SER A 264 0.88 -18.56 -4.40
CA SER A 264 0.90 -17.33 -5.20
C SER A 264 2.28 -17.05 -5.80
N GLU A 265 2.32 -16.44 -6.98
CA GLU A 265 3.55 -16.01 -7.68
C GLU A 265 4.54 -15.26 -6.76
N ALA A 266 4.05 -14.38 -5.88
CA ALA A 266 4.93 -13.63 -4.97
C ALA A 266 5.71 -14.52 -3.97
N ILE A 267 5.15 -15.67 -3.56
CA ILE A 267 5.83 -16.61 -2.67
C ILE A 267 6.95 -17.32 -3.43
N TYR A 268 6.66 -17.82 -4.62
CA TYR A 268 7.67 -18.45 -5.47
C TYR A 268 8.76 -17.47 -5.89
N ALA A 269 8.40 -16.25 -6.29
CA ALA A 269 9.35 -15.24 -6.72
C ALA A 269 10.27 -14.78 -5.58
N PHE A 270 9.72 -14.62 -4.36
CA PHE A 270 10.53 -14.35 -3.18
C PHE A 270 11.44 -15.53 -2.81
N ALA A 271 10.94 -16.77 -2.92
CA ALA A 271 11.74 -17.95 -2.68
C ALA A 271 12.90 -18.07 -3.69
N HIS A 272 12.61 -17.87 -4.97
CA HIS A 272 13.61 -17.83 -6.04
C HIS A 272 14.69 -16.79 -5.75
N TYR A 273 14.28 -15.53 -5.53
CA TYR A 273 15.18 -14.44 -5.22
C TYR A 273 16.09 -14.77 -4.03
N LEU A 274 15.52 -15.23 -2.92
CA LEU A 274 16.30 -15.48 -1.71
C LEU A 274 17.26 -16.66 -1.85
N ILE A 275 16.87 -17.72 -2.56
CA ILE A 275 17.77 -18.85 -2.87
C ILE A 275 18.94 -18.34 -3.72
N THR A 276 18.67 -17.64 -4.82
CA THR A 276 19.70 -17.14 -5.74
C THR A 276 20.66 -16.17 -5.04
N GLN A 277 20.15 -15.27 -4.21
CA GLN A 277 20.96 -14.35 -3.40
C GLN A 277 21.87 -15.11 -2.42
N LYS A 278 21.32 -16.08 -1.67
CA LYS A 278 22.13 -16.85 -0.71
C LYS A 278 23.15 -17.76 -1.38
N LEU A 279 22.87 -18.25 -2.58
CA LEU A 279 23.87 -18.97 -3.38
C LEU A 279 25.04 -18.07 -3.78
N LYS A 280 24.82 -16.81 -4.14
CA LYS A 280 25.90 -15.86 -4.46
C LYS A 280 26.78 -15.55 -3.24
N GLU A 281 26.17 -15.50 -2.05
CA GLU A 281 26.89 -15.27 -0.80
C GLU A 281 27.67 -16.50 -0.31
N THR A 282 27.27 -17.70 -0.73
CA THR A 282 27.86 -18.95 -0.25
C THR A 282 28.91 -19.44 -1.24
N SER A 283 30.17 -19.56 -0.81
CA SER A 283 31.23 -20.25 -1.57
C SER A 283 30.97 -21.76 -1.55
N LEU A 284 29.97 -22.23 -2.30
CA LEU A 284 29.75 -23.64 -2.53
C LEU A 284 30.85 -24.12 -3.50
N ASN A 285 31.78 -24.93 -2.98
CA ASN A 285 32.88 -25.50 -3.77
C ASN A 285 32.44 -26.69 -4.64
N ASP A 286 31.16 -27.10 -4.56
CA ASP A 286 30.60 -28.28 -5.21
C ASP A 286 29.62 -27.92 -6.34
N THR A 287 29.54 -28.78 -7.35
CA THR A 287 28.51 -28.72 -8.38
C THR A 287 27.13 -28.83 -7.75
N LEU A 288 26.28 -27.81 -7.94
CA LEU A 288 24.91 -27.80 -7.44
C LEU A 288 24.13 -29.02 -7.99
N PRO A 289 23.33 -29.71 -7.16
CA PRO A 289 22.53 -30.85 -7.60
C PRO A 289 21.48 -30.45 -8.64
N MET A 290 21.00 -29.20 -8.58
CA MET A 290 20.14 -28.56 -9.57
C MET A 290 20.16 -27.04 -9.40
N THR A 291 19.68 -26.30 -10.39
CA THR A 291 19.54 -24.85 -10.28
C THR A 291 18.26 -24.46 -9.53
N PRO A 292 18.18 -23.23 -8.95
CA PRO A 292 16.96 -22.71 -8.35
C PRO A 292 15.76 -22.73 -9.31
N GLU A 293 16.00 -22.47 -10.60
CA GLU A 293 15.00 -22.50 -11.65
C GLU A 293 14.46 -23.90 -11.88
N THR A 294 15.34 -24.91 -11.95
CA THR A 294 14.91 -26.32 -12.07
C THR A 294 14.10 -26.75 -10.85
N TYR A 295 14.59 -26.45 -9.65
CA TYR A 295 13.92 -26.80 -8.39
C TYR A 295 12.49 -26.22 -8.31
N LEU A 296 12.35 -24.91 -8.53
CA LEU A 296 11.04 -24.28 -8.49
C LEU A 296 10.15 -24.69 -9.65
N THR A 297 10.70 -24.93 -10.84
CA THR A 297 9.92 -25.46 -11.98
C THR A 297 9.30 -26.81 -11.63
N ARG A 298 10.07 -27.73 -11.02
CA ARG A 298 9.54 -29.04 -10.57
C ARG A 298 8.43 -28.88 -9.53
N ILE A 299 8.61 -28.00 -8.55
CA ILE A 299 7.57 -27.73 -7.52
C ILE A 299 6.30 -27.15 -8.13
N ILE A 300 6.43 -26.17 -9.04
CA ILE A 300 5.29 -25.47 -9.66
C ILE A 300 4.55 -26.39 -10.62
N SER A 301 5.28 -27.03 -11.54
CA SER A 301 4.72 -27.78 -12.67
C SER A 301 4.40 -29.25 -12.37
N SER A 302 4.93 -29.82 -11.29
CA SER A 302 4.95 -31.27 -11.02
C SER A 302 5.67 -32.15 -12.05
N LEU A 303 6.31 -31.56 -13.07
CA LEU A 303 7.05 -32.31 -14.08
C LEU A 303 8.34 -32.88 -13.50
N GLY A 304 8.62 -34.15 -13.78
CA GLY A 304 9.84 -34.83 -13.35
C GLY A 304 9.82 -35.32 -11.90
N LEU A 305 8.64 -35.41 -11.27
CA LEU A 305 8.45 -36.06 -9.98
C LEU A 305 8.02 -37.51 -10.24
N ALA A 306 8.82 -38.47 -9.78
CA ALA A 306 8.62 -39.89 -10.06
C ALA A 306 8.37 -40.72 -8.78
N SER A 307 8.74 -40.20 -7.61
CA SER A 307 8.58 -40.87 -6.32
C SER A 307 8.05 -39.93 -5.24
N GLU A 308 7.35 -40.49 -4.24
CA GLU A 308 6.99 -39.74 -3.03
C GLU A 308 8.20 -39.36 -2.16
N ASP A 309 9.33 -40.06 -2.39
CA ASP A 309 10.60 -39.77 -1.75
C ASP A 309 11.28 -38.53 -2.33
N ASP A 310 10.86 -38.06 -3.52
CA ASP A 310 11.40 -36.86 -4.14
C ASP A 310 11.15 -35.64 -3.24
N ILE A 311 12.21 -34.88 -2.94
CA ILE A 311 12.13 -33.74 -2.02
C ILE A 311 11.13 -32.69 -2.53
N GLU A 312 11.11 -32.42 -3.83
CA GLU A 312 10.17 -31.50 -4.48
C GLU A 312 8.72 -32.00 -4.38
N TYR A 313 8.50 -33.32 -4.45
CA TYR A 313 7.17 -33.92 -4.25
C TYR A 313 6.71 -33.69 -2.80
N GLN A 314 7.57 -33.93 -1.81
CA GLN A 314 7.26 -33.68 -0.41
C GLN A 314 6.95 -32.20 -0.13
N VAL A 315 7.72 -31.28 -0.73
CA VAL A 315 7.44 -29.84 -0.70
C VAL A 315 6.06 -29.56 -1.27
N ARG A 316 5.78 -30.03 -2.48
CA ARG A 316 4.50 -29.80 -3.15
C ARG A 316 3.32 -30.35 -2.36
N ASN A 317 3.42 -31.57 -1.83
CA ASN A 317 2.37 -32.19 -1.02
C ASN A 317 2.07 -31.37 0.25
N TYR A 318 3.11 -30.88 0.92
CA TYR A 318 2.93 -29.98 2.06
C TYR A 318 2.28 -28.64 1.64
N LEU A 319 2.69 -28.03 0.52
CA LEU A 319 2.08 -26.80 0.00
C LEU A 319 0.60 -27.01 -0.34
N GLN A 320 0.25 -28.15 -0.97
CA GLN A 320 -1.12 -28.53 -1.30
C GLN A 320 -2.02 -28.61 -0.06
N SER A 321 -1.50 -29.14 1.06
CA SER A 321 -2.23 -29.16 2.35
C SER A 321 -2.57 -27.77 2.90
N LEU A 322 -1.91 -26.72 2.41
CA LEU A 322 -2.06 -25.32 2.85
C LEU A 322 -2.80 -24.44 1.83
N VAL A 323 -3.34 -25.00 0.74
CA VAL A 323 -3.99 -24.24 -0.34
C VAL A 323 -5.25 -23.52 0.15
N HIS A 324 -6.06 -24.17 0.99
CA HIS A 324 -7.29 -23.58 1.54
C HIS A 324 -7.04 -22.56 2.66
N GLU A 325 -5.80 -22.40 3.11
CA GLU A 325 -5.47 -21.45 4.15
C GLU A 325 -5.19 -20.06 3.58
N SER A 326 -5.58 -19.03 4.33
CA SER A 326 -5.26 -17.65 3.97
C SER A 326 -3.75 -17.48 3.79
N THR A 327 -3.38 -16.71 2.75
CA THR A 327 -1.97 -16.53 2.40
C THR A 327 -1.19 -15.84 3.53
N SER A 328 -1.79 -14.89 4.23
CA SER A 328 -1.17 -14.22 5.40
C SER A 328 -0.87 -15.21 6.53
N TYR A 329 -1.70 -16.22 6.73
CA TYR A 329 -1.55 -17.22 7.80
C TYR A 329 -0.60 -18.38 7.44
N SER A 330 -0.48 -18.68 6.15
CA SER A 330 0.36 -19.78 5.66
C SER A 330 1.69 -19.31 5.05
N LEU A 331 1.91 -18.00 4.86
CA LEU A 331 3.09 -17.43 4.20
C LEU A 331 4.42 -18.03 4.69
N LEU A 332 4.67 -17.99 6.00
CA LEU A 332 5.94 -18.46 6.57
C LEU A 332 6.09 -19.98 6.50
N CYS A 333 4.97 -20.71 6.56
CA CYS A 333 4.97 -22.17 6.38
C CYS A 333 5.33 -22.53 4.95
N LYS A 334 4.68 -21.87 3.98
CA LYS A 334 4.92 -22.06 2.54
C LYS A 334 6.37 -21.73 2.18
N LEU A 335 6.88 -20.58 2.61
CA LEU A 335 8.28 -20.20 2.40
C LEU A 335 9.26 -21.16 3.07
N SER A 336 9.07 -21.45 4.36
CA SER A 336 9.99 -22.34 5.07
C SER A 336 10.01 -23.74 4.46
N ALA A 337 8.86 -24.28 4.02
CA ALA A 337 8.82 -25.57 3.34
C ALA A 337 9.63 -25.58 2.04
N ILE A 338 9.48 -24.54 1.20
CA ILE A 338 10.26 -24.39 -0.03
C ILE A 338 11.76 -24.31 0.29
N PHE A 339 12.16 -23.55 1.32
CA PHE A 339 13.58 -23.45 1.72
C PHE A 339 14.11 -24.72 2.36
N LYS A 340 13.28 -25.46 3.11
CA LYS A 340 13.67 -26.76 3.67
C LYS A 340 13.97 -27.76 2.57
N GLY A 341 13.12 -27.85 1.54
CA GLY A 341 13.39 -28.73 0.40
C GLY A 341 14.69 -28.36 -0.32
N TRP A 342 14.93 -27.07 -0.55
CA TRP A 342 16.18 -26.60 -1.15
C TRP A 342 17.40 -27.01 -0.32
N ASN A 343 17.35 -26.78 0.99
CA ASN A 343 18.42 -27.16 1.90
C ASN A 343 18.64 -28.67 1.94
N MET A 344 17.58 -29.48 1.92
CA MET A 344 17.68 -30.93 1.90
C MET A 344 18.34 -31.44 0.61
N ASN A 345 18.06 -30.83 -0.56
CA ASN A 345 18.77 -31.12 -1.80
C ASN A 345 20.28 -30.84 -1.70
N LEU A 346 20.66 -29.81 -0.93
CA LEU A 346 22.06 -29.48 -0.64
C LEU A 346 22.68 -30.31 0.51
N GLY A 347 21.97 -31.30 1.06
CA GLY A 347 22.44 -32.07 2.23
C GLY A 347 22.49 -31.27 3.54
N ILE A 348 21.89 -30.07 3.58
CA ILE A 348 21.89 -29.17 4.73
C ILE A 348 20.76 -29.57 5.70
N ALA A 349 21.11 -29.79 6.97
CA ALA A 349 20.15 -30.19 8.00
C ALA A 349 19.07 -29.13 8.27
N VAL A 350 17.81 -29.54 8.22
CA VAL A 350 16.63 -28.69 8.45
C VAL A 350 15.95 -28.95 9.80
N THR A 351 15.13 -28.01 10.27
CA THR A 351 14.39 -28.19 11.52
C THR A 351 13.43 -29.37 11.44
N GLY A 352 13.58 -30.32 12.36
CA GLY A 352 12.77 -31.54 12.43
C GLY A 352 13.08 -32.58 11.36
N ASN A 353 14.11 -32.38 10.53
CA ASN A 353 14.53 -33.29 9.46
C ASN A 353 13.40 -33.67 8.50
N LYS A 354 12.45 -32.76 8.27
CA LYS A 354 11.30 -32.95 7.38
C LYS A 354 10.81 -31.62 6.82
N ILE A 355 10.13 -31.66 5.67
CA ILE A 355 9.56 -30.50 4.98
C ILE A 355 8.51 -29.76 5.84
N SER A 356 7.67 -30.49 6.56
CA SER A 356 6.61 -29.88 7.36
C SER A 356 7.14 -28.89 8.40
N VAL A 357 6.39 -27.81 8.59
CA VAL A 357 6.76 -26.69 9.47
C VAL A 357 5.95 -26.77 10.75
N ARG A 358 6.61 -26.69 11.91
CA ARG A 358 5.91 -26.61 13.21
C ARG A 358 5.13 -25.32 13.28
N ARG A 359 3.86 -25.39 13.67
CA ARG A 359 2.96 -24.23 13.76
C ARG A 359 2.65 -23.89 15.21
N VAL A 360 2.36 -22.62 15.46
CA VAL A 360 1.76 -22.22 16.74
C VAL A 360 0.35 -22.79 16.83
N ALA A 361 -0.04 -23.25 18.02
CA ALA A 361 -1.37 -23.79 18.25
C ALA A 361 -2.45 -22.77 17.85
N ARG A 362 -3.50 -23.24 17.17
CA ARG A 362 -4.65 -22.39 16.76
C ARG A 362 -5.57 -22.06 17.93
N TYR A 363 -5.56 -22.93 18.93
CA TYR A 363 -6.44 -22.85 20.09
C TYR A 363 -5.63 -23.12 21.34
N LYS A 364 -6.00 -22.46 22.42
CA LYS A 364 -5.58 -22.79 23.77
C LYS A 364 -6.82 -23.23 24.57
N LYS A 365 -6.66 -24.12 25.55
CA LYS A 365 -7.74 -24.44 26.48
C LYS A 365 -7.73 -23.45 27.65
N ASP A 366 -8.88 -22.94 28.06
CA ASP A 366 -9.03 -22.22 29.33
C ASP A 366 -9.05 -23.17 30.53
N ALA A 367 -9.23 -22.63 31.74
CA ALA A 367 -9.29 -23.40 32.98
C ALA A 367 -10.44 -24.42 33.00
N ASP A 368 -11.51 -24.14 32.24
CA ASP A 368 -12.70 -24.97 32.10
C ASP A 368 -12.63 -25.94 30.90
N GLY A 369 -11.51 -25.92 30.16
CA GLY A 369 -11.25 -26.79 29.02
C GLY A 369 -11.79 -26.30 27.67
N ASN A 370 -12.40 -25.12 27.60
CA ASN A 370 -12.93 -24.54 26.36
C ASN A 370 -11.80 -24.06 25.44
N LYS A 371 -11.98 -24.23 24.13
CA LYS A 371 -11.01 -23.81 23.11
C LYS A 371 -11.12 -22.31 22.83
N ILE A 372 -10.17 -21.53 23.32
CA ILE A 372 -10.00 -20.12 22.97
C ILE A 372 -9.14 -20.01 21.71
N GLN A 373 -9.65 -19.31 20.69
CA GLN A 373 -8.92 -19.02 19.46
C GLN A 373 -7.78 -18.03 19.74
N LEU A 374 -6.55 -18.39 19.35
CA LEU A 374 -5.41 -17.49 19.46
C LEU A 374 -5.32 -16.58 18.24
N PRO A 375 -4.94 -15.29 18.39
CA PRO A 375 -4.68 -14.41 17.25
C PRO A 375 -3.50 -14.98 16.45
N ALA A 376 -3.83 -15.59 15.33
CA ALA A 376 -2.91 -16.42 14.56
C ALA A 376 -2.46 -15.62 13.33
N ALA A 377 -1.33 -14.92 13.43
CA ALA A 377 -0.69 -14.31 12.27
C ALA A 377 0.47 -15.20 11.83
N GLY A 378 0.33 -16.02 10.79
CA GLY A 378 1.48 -16.65 10.11
C GLY A 378 2.41 -17.55 10.93
N ASN A 379 2.16 -17.76 12.23
CA ASN A 379 3.23 -18.03 13.19
C ASN A 379 3.71 -19.48 13.11
N ILE A 380 4.95 -19.63 12.64
CA ILE A 380 5.74 -20.85 12.76
C ILE A 380 6.28 -20.97 14.20
N ASN A 381 6.17 -22.14 14.79
CA ASN A 381 6.72 -22.48 16.10
C ASN A 381 8.11 -23.13 15.98
N GLU A 382 8.93 -22.57 15.10
CA GLU A 382 10.31 -22.96 14.86
C GLU A 382 11.10 -21.77 14.28
N ALA A 383 12.43 -21.90 14.18
CA ALA A 383 13.24 -20.96 13.42
C ALA A 383 12.75 -20.87 11.97
N PHE A 384 12.68 -19.66 11.41
CA PHE A 384 12.45 -19.48 9.98
C PHE A 384 13.60 -20.12 9.21
N THR A 385 13.28 -20.85 8.15
CA THR A 385 14.32 -21.54 7.36
C THR A 385 14.96 -20.54 6.40
N ILE A 386 16.29 -20.49 6.39
CA ILE A 386 17.07 -19.67 5.45
C ILE A 386 17.72 -20.62 4.44
N PRO A 387 17.56 -20.40 3.12
CA PRO A 387 18.20 -21.25 2.13
C PRO A 387 19.73 -21.16 2.21
N CYS A 388 20.42 -22.24 1.86
CA CYS A 388 21.88 -22.38 1.88
C CYS A 388 22.53 -22.33 3.27
N LEU A 389 21.76 -22.20 4.35
CA LEU A 389 22.27 -22.15 5.73
C LEU A 389 21.70 -23.28 6.59
N PRO A 390 22.47 -23.79 7.57
CA PRO A 390 21.98 -24.80 8.50
C PRO A 390 20.86 -24.26 9.39
N LYS A 391 20.09 -25.17 9.99
CA LYS A 391 19.01 -24.82 10.94
C LYS A 391 19.52 -23.91 12.06
N GLY A 392 18.84 -22.78 12.24
CA GLY A 392 19.13 -21.85 13.34
C GLY A 392 18.42 -22.22 14.64
N ARG A 393 18.80 -21.54 15.72
CA ARG A 393 18.11 -21.67 17.01
C ARG A 393 16.74 -21.01 16.94
N THR A 394 15.71 -21.70 17.43
CA THR A 394 14.37 -21.11 17.58
C THR A 394 14.44 -19.88 18.51
N PRO A 395 13.95 -18.71 18.08
CA PRO A 395 13.98 -17.50 18.91
C PRO A 395 13.31 -17.69 20.29
N LYS A 396 13.92 -17.16 21.35
CA LYS A 396 13.44 -17.31 22.74
C LYS A 396 11.98 -16.88 22.93
N ASN A 397 11.55 -15.83 22.24
CA ASN A 397 10.18 -15.30 22.33
C ASN A 397 9.13 -16.31 21.84
N ILE A 398 9.52 -17.22 20.95
CA ILE A 398 8.65 -18.24 20.36
C ILE A 398 8.62 -19.50 21.23
N GLN A 399 9.77 -19.86 21.82
CA GLN A 399 9.82 -20.88 22.86
C GLN A 399 8.90 -20.53 24.04
N LYS A 400 8.84 -19.24 24.42
CA LYS A 400 7.93 -18.75 25.47
C LYS A 400 6.46 -18.84 25.07
N GLN A 401 6.10 -18.54 23.81
CA GLN A 401 4.71 -18.66 23.33
C GLN A 401 4.17 -20.10 23.41
N GLY A 402 5.02 -21.12 23.22
CA GLY A 402 4.64 -22.52 23.44
C GLY A 402 4.36 -22.88 24.91
N ASN A 403 4.88 -22.10 25.86
CA ASN A 403 4.92 -22.43 27.30
C ASN A 403 4.01 -21.54 28.18
N VAL A 404 3.22 -20.62 27.62
CA VAL A 404 2.35 -19.75 28.43
C VAL A 404 1.11 -20.51 28.91
N GLN A 405 1.15 -21.12 30.10
CA GLN A 405 -0.05 -21.27 30.93
C GLN A 405 -0.37 -19.90 31.54
N LEU A 406 -1.64 -19.48 31.48
CA LEU A 406 -2.04 -18.27 32.20
C LEU A 406 -2.11 -18.68 33.67
N LYS A 407 -1.31 -18.04 34.54
CA LYS A 407 -1.60 -18.08 35.96
C LYS A 407 -2.96 -17.40 36.14
N SER A 408 -3.89 -18.07 36.83
CA SER A 408 -5.14 -17.48 37.27
C SER A 408 -4.84 -16.20 38.04
N ALA A 409 -5.55 -15.12 37.71
CA ALA A 409 -5.56 -13.88 38.49
C ALA A 409 -6.17 -14.13 39.87
#